data_AF-A0A535A678-F1
#
_entry.id   AF-A0A535A678-F1
#
_cell.length_a   1.000
_cell.length_b   1.000
_cell.length_c   1.000
_cell.angle_alpha   90.00
_cell.angle_beta   90.00
_cell.angle_gamma   90.00
#
_symmetry.space_group_name_H-M   'P 1'
#
loop_
_entity.id
_entity.type
_entity.pdbx_description
1 polymer ?
#
loop_
_entity_poly.entity_id
_entity_poly.type
_entity_poly.pdbx_seq_one_letter_code
_entity_poly.pdbx_strand_id
1 'polypeptide(L)'
;MSNAVRIALGVGGALFLLGGLVATVAGFYEGLWPAFLGGVAIVAVTLERTRYRSEEAERSSADPGPGGGEPSVPSAPFQATEELFVDPTSGKRLRVYVNPATGERRYHAEGQRGGPRP
;
A
#
# COMPACT_ATOMS: atom_id res chain seq x y z
N MET A 1 6.19 -5.81 -3.84
CA MET A 1 6.66 -5.60 -5.22
C MET A 1 7.39 -4.26 -5.33
N SER A 2 8.45 -4.11 -6.13
CA SER A 2 9.10 -2.79 -6.28
C SER A 2 8.18 -1.82 -7.03
N ASN A 3 8.28 -0.51 -6.74
CA ASN A 3 7.46 0.52 -7.40
C ASN A 3 7.57 0.46 -8.93
N ALA A 4 8.76 0.16 -9.45
CA ALA A 4 9.00 0.00 -10.89
C ALA A 4 8.17 -1.15 -11.50
N VAL A 5 8.17 -2.32 -10.86
CA VAL A 5 7.39 -3.49 -11.34
C VAL A 5 5.90 -3.20 -11.30
N ARG A 6 5.45 -2.47 -10.27
CA ARG A 6 4.05 -2.06 -10.14
C ARG A 6 3.61 -1.09 -11.23
N ILE A 7 4.43 -0.09 -11.53
CA ILE A 7 4.16 0.86 -12.61
C ILE A 7 4.14 0.11 -13.94
N ALA A 8 5.10 -0.78 -14.18
CA ALA A 8 5.14 -1.60 -15.39
C ALA A 8 3.88 -2.47 -15.55
N LEU A 9 3.41 -3.12 -14.49
CA LEU A 9 2.17 -3.92 -14.51
C LEU A 9 0.92 -3.06 -14.68
N GLY A 10 0.87 -1.87 -14.07
CA GLY A 10 -0.25 -0.94 -14.23
C GLY A 10 -0.35 -0.40 -15.66
N VAL A 11 0.77 0.07 -16.21
CA VAL A 11 0.85 0.58 -17.60
C VAL A 11 0.61 -0.55 -18.60
N GLY A 12 1.25 -1.70 -18.41
CA GLY A 12 1.04 -2.88 -19.25
C GLY A 12 -0.41 -3.37 -19.22
N GLY A 13 -1.01 -3.45 -18.03
CA GLY A 13 -2.42 -3.82 -17.87
C GLY A 13 -3.36 -2.84 -18.57
N ALA A 14 -3.11 -1.52 -18.48
CA ALA A 14 -3.88 -0.50 -19.20
C ALA A 14 -3.76 -0.63 -20.71
N LEU A 15 -2.56 -0.88 -21.24
CA LEU A 15 -2.34 -1.09 -22.67
C LEU A 15 -3.03 -2.36 -23.18
N PHE A 16 -2.98 -3.46 -22.42
CA PHE A 16 -3.69 -4.70 -22.75
C PHE A 16 -5.22 -4.50 -22.74
N LEU A 17 -5.73 -3.78 -21.74
CA LEU A 17 -7.15 -3.48 -21.63
C LEU A 17 -7.63 -2.64 -22.81
N LEU A 18 -6.96 -1.52 -23.08
CA LEU A 18 -7.32 -0.61 -24.16
C LEU A 18 -7.12 -1.25 -25.53
N GLY A 19 -6.00 -1.93 -25.74
CA GLY A 19 -5.71 -2.63 -27.00
C GLY A 19 -6.72 -3.73 -27.30
N GLY A 20 -7.09 -4.53 -26.29
CA GLY A 20 -8.11 -5.56 -26.43
C GLY A 20 -9.50 -5.00 -26.72
N LEU A 21 -9.89 -3.91 -26.05
CA LEU A 21 -11.16 -3.22 -26.32
C LEU A 21 -11.21 -2.64 -27.72
N VAL A 22 -10.15 -1.95 -28.17
CA VAL A 22 -10.05 -1.40 -29.53
C VAL A 22 -10.14 -2.51 -30.57
N ALA A 23 -9.42 -3.62 -30.38
CA ALA A 23 -9.49 -4.78 -31.26
C ALA A 23 -10.90 -5.37 -31.32
N THR A 24 -11.58 -5.48 -30.17
CA THR A 24 -12.96 -6.00 -30.09
C THR A 24 -13.94 -5.10 -30.84
N VAL A 25 -13.85 -3.78 -30.66
CA VAL A 25 -14.68 -2.80 -31.39
C VAL A 25 -14.41 -2.83 -32.89
N ALA A 26 -13.17 -3.11 -33.30
CA ALA A 26 -12.79 -3.30 -34.70
C ALA A 26 -13.22 -4.66 -35.29
N GLY A 27 -13.93 -5.51 -34.54
CA GLY A 27 -14.46 -6.80 -34.99
C GLY A 27 -13.55 -8.00 -34.71
N PHE A 28 -12.41 -7.81 -34.05
CA PHE A 28 -11.54 -8.90 -33.61
C PHE A 28 -11.94 -9.36 -32.21
N TYR A 29 -12.87 -10.32 -32.14
CA TYR A 29 -13.39 -10.84 -30.86
C TYR A 29 -12.31 -11.47 -29.96
N GLU A 30 -11.19 -11.92 -30.53
CA GLU A 30 -10.00 -12.34 -29.77
C GLU A 30 -9.45 -11.23 -28.86
N GLY A 31 -9.82 -9.96 -29.10
CA GLY A 31 -9.52 -8.81 -28.25
C GLY A 31 -10.14 -8.89 -26.84
N LEU A 32 -11.13 -9.76 -26.61
CA LEU A 32 -11.73 -9.97 -25.29
C LEU A 32 -10.73 -10.56 -24.28
N TRP A 33 -9.85 -11.46 -24.72
CA TRP A 33 -8.83 -12.05 -23.85
C TRP A 33 -7.80 -11.05 -23.31
N PRO A 34 -7.11 -10.24 -24.15
CA PRO A 34 -6.22 -9.20 -23.65
C PRO A 34 -6.97 -8.13 -22.86
N ALA A 35 -8.23 -7.82 -23.23
CA ALA A 35 -9.05 -6.89 -22.46
C ALA A 35 -9.29 -7.38 -21.02
N PHE A 36 -9.69 -8.65 -20.89
CA PHE A 36 -9.91 -9.30 -19.60
C PHE A 36 -8.62 -9.36 -18.77
N LEU A 37 -7.52 -9.83 -19.36
CA LEU A 37 -6.23 -9.95 -18.66
C LEU A 37 -5.69 -8.58 -18.21
N GLY A 38 -5.83 -7.55 -19.04
CA GLY A 38 -5.50 -6.17 -18.68
C GLY A 38 -6.32 -5.66 -17.50
N GLY A 39 -7.63 -5.95 -17.50
CA GLY A 39 -8.52 -5.62 -16.39
C GLY A 39 -8.13 -6.32 -15.08
N VAL A 40 -7.85 -7.63 -15.13
CA VAL A 40 -7.39 -8.40 -13.96
C VAL A 40 -6.07 -7.84 -13.42
N ALA A 41 -5.11 -7.49 -14.29
CA ALA A 41 -3.84 -6.90 -13.87
C ALA A 41 -4.04 -5.55 -13.16
N ILE A 42 -4.91 -4.68 -13.67
CA ILE A 42 -5.25 -3.40 -13.02
C ILE A 42 -5.88 -3.65 -11.65
N VAL A 43 -6.84 -4.57 -11.55
CA VAL A 43 -7.49 -4.91 -10.28
C VAL A 43 -6.46 -5.45 -9.28
N ALA A 44 -5.59 -6.38 -9.69
CA ALA A 44 -4.56 -6.94 -8.83
C ALA A 44 -3.59 -5.87 -8.31
N VAL A 45 -3.10 -4.99 -9.19
CA VAL A 45 -2.21 -3.87 -8.81
C VAL A 45 -2.92 -2.89 -7.88
N THR A 46 -4.22 -2.68 -8.06
CA THR A 46 -5.03 -1.80 -7.20
C THR A 46 -5.24 -2.43 -5.83
N LEU A 47 -5.57 -3.72 -5.77
CA LEU A 47 -5.73 -4.49 -4.53
C LEU A 47 -4.42 -4.61 -3.74
N GLU A 48 -3.28 -4.73 -4.44
CA GLU A 48 -1.97 -4.69 -3.78
C GLU A 48 -1.68 -3.32 -3.14
N ARG A 49 -2.37 -2.24 -3.56
CA ARG A 49 -2.32 -0.93 -2.87
C ARG A 49 -3.12 -0.96 -1.59
N THR A 50 -4.34 -1.49 -1.67
CA THR A 50 -5.29 -1.45 -0.56
C THR A 50 -4.85 -2.40 0.54
N ARG A 51 -4.17 -3.51 0.21
CA ARG A 51 -3.59 -4.41 1.22
C ARG A 51 -2.46 -3.78 2.06
N TYR A 52 -1.84 -2.69 1.58
CA TYR A 52 -0.85 -1.91 2.35
C TYR A 52 -1.46 -0.65 2.98
N ARG A 53 -2.77 -0.44 2.83
CA ARG A 53 -3.52 0.67 3.44
C ARG A 53 -3.99 0.19 4.80
N SER A 54 -3.41 0.72 5.87
CA SER A 54 -3.96 0.54 7.21
C SER A 54 -5.37 1.17 7.26
N GLU A 55 -6.32 0.47 7.87
CA GLU A 55 -7.76 0.84 7.92
C GLU A 55 -8.01 2.25 8.49
N GLU A 56 -7.05 2.83 9.24
CA GLU A 56 -7.09 4.21 9.77
C GLU A 56 -6.89 5.29 8.68
N ALA A 57 -6.12 5.01 7.61
CA ALA A 57 -5.91 5.95 6.49
C ALA A 57 -7.15 6.04 5.58
N GLU A 58 -8.03 5.03 5.61
CA GLU A 58 -9.37 5.11 5.01
C GLU A 58 -10.34 5.92 5.87
N ARG A 59 -10.23 5.79 7.20
CA ARG A 59 -11.13 6.46 8.15
C ARG A 59 -10.85 7.96 8.32
N SER A 60 -9.60 8.38 8.08
CA SER A 60 -9.14 9.77 8.33
C SER A 60 -8.96 10.63 7.07
N SER A 61 -9.03 10.06 5.86
CA SER A 61 -8.76 10.77 4.60
C SER A 61 -7.44 11.57 4.58
N ALA A 62 -6.49 11.21 5.45
CA ALA A 62 -5.22 11.90 5.62
C ALA A 62 -4.26 11.53 4.48
N ASP A 63 -3.49 12.52 4.04
CA ASP A 63 -2.45 12.32 3.03
C ASP A 63 -1.47 11.23 3.48
N PRO A 64 -1.07 10.28 2.62
CA PRO A 64 -0.10 9.26 2.97
C PRO A 64 1.19 9.91 3.46
N GLY A 65 1.51 9.71 4.75
CA GLY A 65 2.83 10.05 5.27
C GLY A 65 3.90 9.30 4.45
N PRO A 66 5.09 9.88 4.21
CA PRO A 66 6.09 9.37 3.27
C PRO A 66 6.79 8.05 3.70
N GLY A 67 6.16 7.22 4.53
CA GLY A 67 6.63 5.87 4.83
C GLY A 67 5.80 5.17 5.88
N GLY A 68 4.99 4.21 5.43
CA GLY A 68 4.59 2.96 6.09
C GLY A 68 3.93 2.95 7.49
N GLY A 69 3.92 4.06 8.23
CA GLY A 69 3.43 4.11 9.60
C GLY A 69 2.54 5.31 9.89
N GLU A 70 1.94 5.29 11.07
CA GLU A 70 1.13 6.37 11.64
C GLU A 70 1.92 7.69 11.69
N PRO A 71 1.33 8.82 11.30
CA PRO A 71 1.99 10.12 11.26
C PRO A 71 2.39 10.61 12.66
N SER A 72 1.70 10.15 13.70
CA SER A 72 1.95 10.45 15.10
C SER A 72 2.07 9.17 15.92
N VAL A 73 2.64 9.27 17.12
CA VAL A 73 2.72 8.15 18.06
C VAL A 73 1.30 7.71 18.43
N PRO A 74 0.94 6.42 18.29
CA PRO A 74 -0.35 5.91 18.71
C PRO A 74 -0.63 6.23 20.19
N SER A 75 -1.79 6.82 20.47
CA SER A 75 -2.24 7.14 21.83
C SER A 75 -2.79 5.91 22.54
N ALA A 76 -3.12 6.03 23.83
CA ALA A 76 -3.89 5.01 24.54
C ALA A 76 -5.15 4.62 23.73
N PRO A 77 -5.51 3.32 23.66
CA PRO A 77 -5.03 2.19 24.47
C PRO A 77 -3.75 1.51 23.99
N PHE A 78 -3.09 2.02 22.95
CA PHE A 78 -1.93 1.37 22.34
C PHE A 78 -0.67 1.52 23.20
N GLN A 79 0.02 0.40 23.43
CA GLN A 79 1.26 0.33 24.19
C GLN A 79 2.43 0.03 23.27
N ALA A 80 3.53 0.77 23.44
CA ALA A 80 4.76 0.52 22.69
C ALA A 80 5.34 -0.85 23.07
N THR A 81 5.67 -1.65 22.06
CA THR A 81 6.43 -2.89 22.24
C THR A 81 7.91 -2.65 21.94
N GLU A 82 8.76 -3.62 22.26
CA GLU A 82 10.18 -3.62 21.85
C GLU A 82 10.38 -4.06 20.40
N GLU A 83 9.32 -4.50 19.72
CA GLU A 83 9.40 -4.98 18.35
C GLU A 83 9.61 -3.81 17.37
N LEU A 84 10.67 -3.94 16.59
CA LEU A 84 11.12 -2.99 15.59
C LEU A 84 11.33 -3.73 14.27
N PHE A 85 10.88 -3.15 13.17
CA PHE A 85 11.13 -3.67 11.83
C PHE A 85 11.46 -2.53 10.86
N VAL A 86 12.12 -2.86 9.75
CA VAL A 86 12.38 -1.91 8.67
C VAL A 86 11.33 -2.13 7.61
N ASP A 87 10.56 -1.09 7.27
CA ASP A 87 9.65 -1.14 6.13
C ASP A 87 10.47 -1.24 4.84
N PRO A 88 10.40 -2.36 4.08
CA PRO A 88 11.20 -2.54 2.87
C PRO A 88 10.83 -1.54 1.77
N THR A 89 9.67 -0.90 1.88
CA THR A 89 9.18 0.08 0.90
C THR A 89 9.78 1.46 1.14
N SER A 90 9.88 1.90 2.40
CA SER A 90 10.35 3.23 2.76
C SER A 90 11.75 3.27 3.41
N GLY A 91 12.29 2.12 3.80
CA GLY A 91 13.54 2.01 4.56
C GLY A 91 13.45 2.53 6.00
N LYS A 92 12.27 2.95 6.46
CA LYS A 92 12.08 3.50 7.80
C LYS A 92 11.99 2.38 8.84
N ARG A 93 12.60 2.62 10.00
CA ARG A 93 12.41 1.78 11.19
C ARG A 93 11.05 2.10 11.79
N LEU A 94 10.21 1.09 11.96
CA LEU A 94 8.88 1.21 12.54
C LEU A 94 8.84 0.44 13.87
N ARG A 95 8.29 1.08 14.90
CA ARG A 95 7.97 0.46 16.20
C ARG A 95 6.53 -0.02 16.21
N VAL A 96 6.34 -1.24 16.71
CA VAL A 96 5.01 -1.84 16.87
C VAL A 96 4.39 -1.37 18.19
N TYR A 97 3.15 -0.93 18.11
CA TYR A 97 2.28 -0.64 19.23
C TYR A 97 1.13 -1.64 19.25
N VAL A 98 0.75 -2.13 20.42
CA VAL A 98 -0.31 -3.13 20.58
C VAL A 98 -1.38 -2.62 21.53
N ASN A 99 -2.65 -2.79 21.17
CA ASN A 99 -3.76 -2.67 22.11
C ASN A 99 -3.95 -4.02 22.82
N PRO A 100 -3.69 -4.13 24.13
CA PRO A 100 -3.76 -5.41 24.84
C PRO A 100 -5.20 -5.95 24.99
N ALA A 101 -6.21 -5.08 24.88
CA ALA A 101 -7.60 -5.49 25.00
C ALA A 101 -8.14 -6.17 23.72
N THR A 102 -7.63 -5.79 22.55
CA THR A 102 -8.11 -6.28 21.25
C THR A 102 -7.08 -7.05 20.44
N GLY A 103 -5.80 -6.93 20.77
CA GLY A 103 -4.69 -7.45 19.98
C GLY A 103 -4.37 -6.63 18.73
N GLU A 104 -5.02 -5.47 18.52
CA GLU A 104 -4.78 -4.59 17.37
C GLU A 104 -3.33 -4.05 17.39
N ARG A 105 -2.68 -4.04 16.22
CA ARG A 105 -1.29 -3.60 16.05
C ARG A 105 -1.22 -2.34 15.20
N ARG A 106 -0.46 -1.33 15.65
CA ARG A 106 -0.16 -0.09 14.92
C ARG A 106 1.33 0.12 14.80
N TYR A 107 1.75 0.93 13.83
CA TYR A 107 3.16 1.10 13.49
C TYR A 107 3.52 2.57 13.46
N HIS A 108 4.63 2.96 14.07
CA HIS A 108 5.09 4.35 14.05
C HIS A 108 6.58 4.44 13.77
N ALA A 109 7.00 5.44 12.99
CA ALA A 109 8.41 5.59 12.62
C ALA A 109 9.29 5.95 13.82
N GLU A 110 10.25 5.08 14.12
CA GLU A 110 11.27 5.31 15.13
C GLU A 110 12.38 6.16 14.51
N GLY A 111 12.50 7.42 14.93
CA GLY A 111 13.55 8.32 14.43
C GLY A 111 13.24 9.81 14.51
N GLN A 112 11.98 10.19 14.73
CA GLN A 112 11.61 11.58 14.99
C GLN A 112 11.66 11.91 16.49
N ARG A 113 12.73 11.51 17.20
CA ARG A 113 12.97 12.00 18.57
C ARG A 113 13.79 13.29 18.50
N GLY A 114 13.10 14.42 18.52
CA GLY A 114 13.62 15.59 19.22
C GLY A 114 13.60 15.29 20.72
N GLY A 115 14.76 15.04 21.31
CA GLY A 115 14.92 14.82 22.75
C GLY A 115 16.41 14.71 23.08
N PRO A 116 16.94 15.49 24.05
CA PRO A 116 18.36 15.77 24.17
C PRO A 116 19.16 14.53 24.54
N ARG A 117 20.38 14.44 24.01
CA ARG A 117 21.38 13.47 24.46
C ARG A 117 21.85 13.88 25.88
N PRO A 118 22.10 12.91 26.77
CA PRO A 118 22.80 13.17 28.03
C PRO A 118 24.24 13.63 27.78
#